data_AF-A0A1B0DME2-F1
#
_entry.id   AF-A0A1B0DME2-F1
#
_cell.length_a   1.000
_cell.length_b   1.000
_cell.length_c   1.000
_cell.angle_alpha   90.00
_cell.angle_beta   90.00
_cell.angle_gamma   90.00
#
_symmetry.space_group_name_H-M   'P 1'
#
loop_
_entity.id
_entity.type
_entity.pdbx_description
1 polymer ?
#
loop_
_entity_poly.entity_id
_entity_poly.type
_entity_poly.pdbx_seq_one_letter_code
_entity_poly.pdbx_strand_id
1 'polypeptide(L)'
;ILSSKKCVAKQRQYKLFAVVYHDGKEASKGHYITDVFNIGYASWIRYDDSIVRSVSEQTVLHPHLPKVPYLLYYRRCDTIGPQSQSTSTA
;
A
#
# COMPACT_ATOMS: atom_id res chain seq x y z
N ILE A 1 -6.95 -32.49 -5.57
CA ILE A 1 -5.77 -32.59 -4.68
C ILE A 1 -5.39 -31.18 -4.24
N LEU A 2 -6.09 -30.63 -3.24
CA LEU A 2 -5.65 -29.39 -2.59
C LEU A 2 -4.90 -29.81 -1.34
N SER A 3 -3.57 -29.83 -1.45
CA SER A 3 -2.68 -30.12 -0.33
C SER A 3 -2.91 -29.06 0.75
N SER A 4 -3.52 -29.43 1.87
CA SER A 4 -3.56 -28.62 3.08
C SER A 4 -2.17 -28.54 3.71
N LYS A 5 -1.22 -27.88 3.04
CA LYS A 5 0.04 -27.50 3.66
C LYS A 5 -0.31 -26.51 4.77
N LYS A 6 0.01 -26.85 6.03
CA LYS A 6 -0.11 -25.92 7.15
C LYS A 6 0.78 -24.70 6.88
N CYS A 7 0.21 -23.61 6.40
CA CYS A 7 0.92 -22.36 6.22
C CYS A 7 1.25 -21.76 7.59
N VAL A 8 2.53 -21.44 7.80
CA VAL A 8 3.06 -20.84 9.04
C VAL A 8 2.42 -19.46 9.23
N ALA A 9 2.19 -19.01 10.46
CA ALA A 9 1.51 -17.74 10.75
C ALA A 9 2.09 -16.54 9.96
N LYS A 10 3.42 -16.48 9.78
CA LYS A 10 4.10 -15.45 8.99
C LYS A 10 3.71 -15.46 7.50
N GLN A 11 3.40 -16.63 6.94
CA GLN A 11 2.93 -16.80 5.56
C GLN A 11 1.47 -16.34 5.36
N ARG A 12 0.76 -16.05 6.45
CA ARG A 12 -0.61 -15.52 6.46
C ARG A 12 -0.67 -14.03 6.75
N GLN A 13 0.47 -13.39 7.03
CA GLN A 13 0.55 -11.96 7.26
C GLN A 13 0.77 -11.25 5.93
N TYR A 14 -0.01 -10.21 5.70
CA TYR A 14 0.07 -9.37 4.52
C TYR A 14 0.19 -7.91 4.96
N LYS A 15 1.04 -7.16 4.27
CA LYS A 15 1.21 -5.73 4.50
C LYS A 15 0.76 -4.97 3.27
N LEU A 16 -0.06 -3.95 3.48
CA LEU A 16 -0.43 -2.99 2.44
C LEU A 16 0.86 -2.29 1.98
N PHE A 17 1.04 -2.17 0.67
CA PHE A 17 2.20 -1.47 0.12
C PHE A 17 1.86 -0.55 -1.05
N ALA A 18 0.66 -0.65 -1.63
CA ALA A 18 0.16 0.36 -2.56
C ALA A 18 -1.36 0.51 -2.48
N VAL A 19 -1.84 1.73 -2.66
CA VAL A 19 -3.26 2.09 -2.81
C VAL A 19 -3.41 2.91 -4.07
N VAL A 20 -4.28 2.48 -4.97
CA VAL A 20 -4.71 3.28 -6.13
C VAL A 20 -6.04 3.92 -5.78
N TYR A 21 -6.08 5.24 -5.87
CA TYR A 21 -7.28 6.04 -5.71
C TYR A 21 -7.86 6.33 -7.09
N HIS A 22 -9.18 6.40 -7.14
CA HIS A 22 -9.92 6.91 -8.29
C HIS A 22 -10.58 8.23 -7.89
N ASP A 23 -10.26 9.28 -8.63
CA ASP A 23 -10.84 10.62 -8.51
C ASP A 23 -11.70 10.85 -9.77
N GLY A 24 -12.93 10.35 -9.74
CA GLY A 24 -13.85 10.38 -10.88
C GLY A 24 -15.27 9.95 -10.50
N LYS A 25 -16.27 10.41 -11.27
CA LYS A 25 -17.69 10.06 -11.03
C LYS A 25 -18.12 8.76 -11.73
N GLU A 26 -17.39 8.34 -12.76
CA GLU A 26 -17.70 7.17 -13.58
C GLU A 26 -16.54 6.18 -13.54
N ALA A 27 -16.78 4.87 -13.59
CA ALA A 27 -15.70 3.88 -13.59
C ALA A 27 -14.83 3.93 -14.88
N SER A 28 -15.37 4.47 -15.98
CA SER A 28 -14.70 4.60 -17.27
C SER A 28 -13.96 5.93 -17.48
N LYS A 29 -14.12 6.89 -16.56
CA LYS A 29 -13.51 8.23 -16.63
C LYS A 29 -13.04 8.65 -15.25
N GLY A 30 -11.84 9.20 -15.16
CA GLY A 30 -11.36 9.77 -13.90
C GLY A 30 -9.86 9.78 -13.83
N HIS A 31 -9.36 10.37 -12.76
CA HIS A 31 -7.94 10.48 -12.51
C HIS A 31 -7.49 9.40 -11.53
N TYR A 32 -6.39 8.72 -11.86
CA TYR A 32 -5.84 7.67 -11.01
C TYR A 32 -4.57 8.15 -10.35
N ILE A 33 -4.56 8.08 -9.01
CA ILE A 33 -3.44 8.50 -8.18
C ILE A 33 -3.02 7.29 -7.37
N THR A 34 -1.72 7.09 -7.15
CA THR A 34 -1.23 5.94 -6.38
C THR A 34 -0.33 6.38 -5.24
N ASP A 35 -0.60 5.87 -4.04
CA ASP A 35 0.33 5.92 -2.92
C ASP A 35 1.06 4.58 -2.80
N VAL A 36 2.39 4.60 -2.82
CA VAL A 36 3.24 3.40 -2.74
C VAL A 36 4.22 3.52 -1.58
N PHE A 37 4.32 2.49 -0.76
CA PHE A 37 5.33 2.40 0.30
C PHE A 37 6.69 2.02 -0.31
N ASN A 38 7.61 2.98 -0.36
CA ASN A 38 8.96 2.77 -0.85
C ASN A 38 9.85 2.28 0.30
N ILE A 39 10.45 1.08 0.13
CA ILE A 39 11.32 0.50 1.17
C ILE A 39 12.61 1.30 1.34
N GLY A 40 13.20 1.80 0.25
CA GLY A 40 14.46 2.55 0.30
C GLY A 40 14.33 3.87 1.06
N TYR A 41 13.16 4.50 0.98
CA TYR A 41 12.86 5.73 1.73
C TYR A 41 12.12 5.49 3.05
N ALA A 42 11.75 4.25 3.35
CA ALA A 42 10.87 3.87 4.46
C ALA A 42 9.63 4.79 4.61
N SER A 43 9.07 5.25 3.49
CA SER A 43 7.99 6.25 3.48
C SER A 43 7.00 5.99 2.34
N TRP A 44 5.81 6.57 2.48
CA TRP A 44 4.79 6.54 1.44
C TRP A 44 5.03 7.67 0.45
N ILE A 45 4.99 7.34 -0.83
CA ILE A 45 5.16 8.28 -1.94
C ILE A 45 3.88 8.28 -2.77
N ARG A 46 3.32 9.47 -2.98
CA ARG A 46 2.21 9.72 -3.89
C ARG A 46 2.72 10.02 -5.28
N TYR A 47 2.18 9.31 -6.26
CA TYR A 47 2.36 9.53 -7.69
C TYR A 47 1.05 10.04 -8.27
N ASP A 48 1.09 11.28 -8.75
CA ASP A 48 -0.03 12.03 -9.32
C ASP A 48 0.45 12.70 -10.61
N ASP A 49 0.41 11.96 -11.71
CA ASP A 49 1.01 12.29 -13.01
C ASP A 49 2.48 12.76 -12.90
N SER A 50 2.70 14.06 -13.05
CA SER A 50 4.02 14.70 -12.99
C SER A 50 4.45 15.07 -11.57
N ILE A 51 3.55 14.94 -10.59
CA ILE A 51 3.77 15.30 -9.19
C ILE A 51 4.11 14.04 -8.40
N VAL A 52 5.31 14.03 -7.84
CA VAL A 52 5.80 12.98 -6.93
C VAL A 52 6.12 13.60 -5.58
N ARG A 53 5.50 13.12 -4.50
CA ARG A 53 5.70 13.68 -3.16
C ARG A 53 5.55 12.65 -2.06
N SER A 54 6.19 12.91 -0.93
CA SER A 54 5.96 12.14 0.31
C SER A 54 4.54 12.38 0.83
N VAL A 55 3.94 11.36 1.41
CA VAL A 55 2.64 11.41 2.10
C VAL A 55 2.75 10.64 3.41
N SER A 56 1.99 11.06 4.43
CA SER A 56 1.99 10.37 5.72
C SER A 56 1.22 9.05 5.64
N GLU A 57 1.64 8.05 6.42
CA GLU A 57 0.88 6.80 6.56
C GLU A 57 -0.55 7.06 7.03
N GLN A 58 -0.75 8.04 7.92
CA GLN A 58 -2.09 8.42 8.39
C GLN A 58 -2.99 8.86 7.23
N THR A 59 -2.49 9.65 6.29
CA THR A 59 -3.25 10.08 5.11
C THR A 59 -3.54 8.92 4.15
N VAL A 60 -2.65 7.94 4.03
CA VAL A 60 -2.87 6.73 3.21
C VAL A 60 -3.97 5.87 3.82
N LEU A 61 -3.92 5.64 5.13
CA LEU A 61 -4.85 4.78 5.87
C LEU A 61 -6.22 5.44 6.12
N HIS A 62 -6.28 6.78 6.12
CA HIS A 62 -7.49 7.56 6.34
C HIS A 62 -7.72 8.53 5.18
N PRO A 63 -8.09 8.02 4.00
CA PRO A 63 -8.26 8.84 2.82
C PRO A 63 -9.46 9.77 2.94
N HIS A 64 -9.31 10.99 2.43
CA HIS A 64 -10.37 11.99 2.38
C HIS A 64 -11.01 12.06 1.00
N LEU A 65 -12.33 12.27 0.98
CA LEU A 65 -13.08 12.55 -0.25
C LEU A 65 -12.52 13.79 -0.98
N PRO A 66 -12.59 13.84 -2.32
CA PRO A 66 -13.28 12.91 -3.22
C PRO A 66 -12.49 11.64 -3.61
N LYS A 67 -11.26 11.47 -3.11
CA LYS A 67 -10.39 10.34 -3.51
C LYS A 67 -10.83 9.06 -2.80
N VAL A 68 -11.41 8.15 -3.57
CA VAL A 68 -11.87 6.85 -3.04
C VAL A 68 -10.81 5.79 -3.31
N PRO A 69 -10.37 5.01 -2.31
CA PRO A 69 -9.53 3.84 -2.55
C PRO A 69 -10.23 2.87 -3.49
N TYR A 70 -9.56 2.52 -4.58
CA TYR A 70 -10.13 1.66 -5.63
C TYR A 70 -9.43 0.30 -5.69
N LEU A 71 -8.09 0.29 -5.74
CA LEU A 71 -7.30 -0.94 -5.73
C LEU A 71 -6.34 -0.93 -4.53
N LEU A 72 -6.33 -2.03 -3.77
CA LEU A 72 -5.45 -2.19 -2.62
C LEU A 72 -4.49 -3.35 -2.88
N TYR A 73 -3.19 -3.07 -2.87
CA TYR A 73 -2.16 -4.06 -3.10
C TYR A 73 -1.50 -4.45 -1.79
N TYR A 74 -1.64 -5.74 -1.48
CA TYR A 74 -1.01 -6.37 -0.33
C TYR A 74 0.08 -7.32 -0.81
N ARG A 75 1.18 -7.38 -0.08
CA ARG A 75 2.23 -8.39 -0.27
C ARG A 75 2.39 -9.21 0.98
N ARG A 76 2.73 -10.48 0.83
CA ARG A 76 2.99 -11.37 1.95
C ARG A 76 4.22 -10.91 2.72
N CYS A 77 4.14 -10.93 4.04
CA CYS A 77 5.26 -10.51 4.90
C CYS A 77 6.48 -11.41 4.76
N ASP A 78 6.31 -12.68 4.38
CA ASP A 78 7.43 -13.61 4.19
C ASP A 78 8.18 -13.43 2.86
N THR A 79 7.64 -12.62 1.93
CA THR A 79 8.33 -12.26 0.67
C THR A 79 8.99 -10.89 0.74
N ILE A 80 8.78 -10.16 1.83
CA ILE A 80 9.50 -8.92 2.11
C ILE A 80 10.84 -9.38 2.70
N GLY A 81 11.95 -9.06 2.04
CA GLY A 81 13.29 -9.34 2.56
C GLY A 81 13.45 -8.85 4.01
N PRO A 82 14.50 -9.29 4.74
CA PRO A 82 14.68 -8.92 6.14
C PRO A 82 14.49 -7.41 6.31
N GLN A 83 13.36 -7.02 6.89
CA GLN A 83 13.10 -5.62 7.17
C GLN A 83 14.13 -5.23 8.22
N SER A 84 14.96 -4.23 7.92
CA SER A 84 15.60 -3.43 8.96
C SER A 84 14.44 -2.81 9.75
N GLN A 85 13.97 -3.53 10.77
CA GLN A 85 13.00 -3.01 11.71
C GLN A 85 13.71 -1.87 12.43
N SER A 86 13.50 -0.64 11.98
CA SER A 86 13.69 0.51 12.83
C SER A 86 12.59 0.42 13.90
N THR A 87 12.89 -0.28 14.98
CA THR A 87 12.15 -0.18 16.23
C THR A 87 12.22 1.28 16.68
N SER A 88 11.16 2.03 16.42
CA SER A 88 10.90 3.26 17.16
C SER A 88 10.48 2.85 18.56
N THR A 89 11.47 2.62 19.42
CA THR A 89 11.29 2.66 20.87
C THR A 89 10.93 4.10 21.23
N ALA A 90 9.70 4.30 21.69
CA ALA A 90 9.33 5.37 22.60
C ALA A 90 9.22 4.76 24.00
#